data_AF-A0A7S3XLR2-F1
#
_entry.id   AF-A0A7S3XLR2-F1
#
_cell.length_a   1.000
_cell.length_b   1.000
_cell.length_c   1.000
_cell.angle_alpha   90.00
_cell.angle_beta   90.00
_cell.angle_gamma   90.00
#
_symmetry.space_group_name_H-M   'P 1'
#
loop_
_entity.id
_entity.type
_entity.pdbx_description
1 polymer ?
#
loop_
_entity_poly.entity_id
_entity_poly.type
_entity_poly.pdbx_seq_one_letter_code
_entity_poly.pdbx_strand_id
1 'polypeptide(L)'
;FRFLDKISLARRAEVAVLRAYLVVMATFMVVVKSSPTLVGFATFVFHTKVFGYRLTSAQGFTAITLFQQLRMPLLMIPDTFNYFVQAKVSLKRIEAFLRRA
;
A
#
# COMPACT_ATOMS: atom_id res chain seq x y z
N PHE A 1 21.86 31.22 22.73
CA PHE A 1 21.91 31.16 21.25
C PHE A 1 22.38 29.82 20.70
N ARG A 2 23.58 29.32 21.03
CA ARG A 2 24.15 28.05 20.50
C ARG A 2 23.30 26.76 20.64
N PHE A 3 22.43 26.66 21.65
CA PHE A 3 21.52 25.51 21.81
C PHE A 3 20.32 25.57 20.86
N LEU A 4 19.78 26.76 20.60
CA LEU A 4 18.69 26.95 19.63
C LEU A 4 19.16 26.60 18.21
N ASP A 5 20.40 26.94 17.88
CA ASP A 5 20.99 26.59 16.58
C ASP A 5 21.09 25.07 16.39
N LYS A 6 21.54 24.34 17.41
CA LYS A 6 21.59 22.86 17.40
C LYS A 6 20.20 22.25 17.20
N ILE A 7 19.19 22.73 17.94
CA ILE A 7 17.81 22.25 17.80
C ILE A 7 17.27 22.55 16.40
N SER A 8 17.52 23.75 15.87
CA SER A 8 17.08 24.13 14.53
C SER A 8 17.71 23.26 13.42
N LEU A 9 18.97 22.87 13.59
CA LEU A 9 19.67 22.00 12.66
C LEU A 9 19.11 20.57 12.69
N ALA A 10 18.89 20.01 13.88
CA ALA A 10 18.24 18.71 14.03
C ALA A 10 16.81 18.71 13.45
N ARG A 11 16.04 19.78 13.69
CA ARG A 11 14.69 19.95 13.14
C ARG A 11 14.67 19.99 11.61
N ARG A 12 15.64 20.66 11.00
CA ARG A 12 15.76 20.69 9.52
C ARG A 12 16.01 19.29 8.96
N ALA A 13 16.87 18.49 9.60
CA ALA A 13 17.12 17.11 9.19
C ALA A 13 15.87 16.24 9.35
N GLU A 14 15.16 16.34 10.47
CA GLU A 14 13.90 15.61 10.73
C GLU A 14 12.84 15.93 9.67
N VAL A 15 12.61 17.23 9.39
CA VAL A 15 11.62 17.68 8.40
C VAL A 15 11.99 17.21 7.00
N ALA A 16 13.28 17.16 6.65
CA ALA A 16 13.72 16.64 5.36
C ALA A 16 13.37 15.14 5.20
N VAL A 17 13.61 14.34 6.23
CA VAL A 17 13.24 12.91 6.24
C VAL A 17 11.72 12.75 6.18
N LEU A 18 10.97 13.54 6.96
CA LEU A 18 9.50 13.47 6.97
C LEU A 18 8.90 13.85 5.61
N ARG A 19 9.46 14.86 4.94
CA ARG A 19 9.04 15.22 3.57
C ARG A 19 9.29 14.09 2.59
N ALA A 20 10.47 13.46 2.62
CA ALA A 20 10.78 12.32 1.77
C ALA A 20 9.80 11.16 2.02
N TYR A 21 9.53 10.85 3.29
CA TYR A 21 8.54 9.84 3.69
C TYR A 21 7.15 10.15 3.14
N LEU A 22 6.67 11.38 3.29
CA LEU A 22 5.36 11.81 2.79
C LEU A 22 5.27 11.72 1.26
N VAL A 23 6.34 12.09 0.54
CA VAL A 23 6.38 11.96 -0.92
C VAL A 23 6.27 10.50 -1.33
N VAL A 24 7.04 9.60 -0.72
CA VAL A 24 6.98 8.16 -1.00
C VAL A 24 5.58 7.60 -0.72
N MET A 25 5.00 7.96 0.43
CA MET A 25 3.64 7.53 0.80
C MET A 25 2.59 8.05 -0.18
N ALA A 26 2.67 9.32 -0.57
CA ALA A 26 1.75 9.92 -1.53
C ALA A 26 1.85 9.23 -2.90
N THR A 27 3.06 9.01 -3.41
CA THR A 27 3.27 8.29 -4.67
C THR A 27 2.72 6.87 -4.60
N PHE A 28 2.97 6.14 -3.51
CA PHE A 28 2.42 4.81 -3.31
C PHE A 28 0.89 4.81 -3.31
N MET A 29 0.26 5.75 -2.60
CA MET A 29 -1.20 5.88 -2.60
C MET A 29 -1.76 6.18 -3.99
N VAL A 30 -1.10 7.02 -4.79
CA VAL A 30 -1.52 7.34 -6.16
C VAL A 30 -1.47 6.08 -7.03
N VAL A 31 -0.37 5.32 -6.98
CA VAL A 31 -0.23 4.07 -7.75
C VAL A 31 -1.30 3.07 -7.35
N VAL A 32 -1.49 2.86 -6.04
CA VAL A 32 -2.47 1.92 -5.52
C VAL A 32 -3.91 2.31 -5.89
N LYS A 33 -4.26 3.59 -5.78
CA LYS A 33 -5.62 4.07 -6.08
C LYS A 33 -5.92 4.07 -7.58
N SER A 34 -4.93 4.30 -8.44
CA SER A 34 -5.09 4.29 -9.90
C SER A 34 -5.07 2.89 -10.51
N SER A 35 -4.41 1.93 -9.86
CA SER A 35 -4.32 0.53 -10.30
C SER A 35 -5.67 -0.11 -10.71
N PRO A 36 -6.74 -0.13 -9.89
CA PRO A 36 -7.99 -0.78 -10.27
C PRO A 36 -8.68 -0.11 -11.47
N THR A 37 -8.52 1.21 -11.64
CA THR A 37 -9.04 1.94 -12.80
C THR A 37 -8.32 1.51 -14.07
N LEU A 38 -6.99 1.39 -14.03
CA LEU A 38 -6.18 0.91 -15.15
C LEU A 38 -6.51 -0.55 -15.49
N VAL A 39 -6.65 -1.41 -14.48
CA VAL A 39 -7.02 -2.83 -14.65
C VAL A 39 -8.43 -2.94 -15.25
N GLY A 40 -9.40 -2.16 -14.77
CA GLY A 40 -10.76 -2.15 -15.31
C GLY A 40 -10.77 -1.69 -16.77
N PHE A 41 -10.06 -0.61 -17.10
CA PHE A 41 -9.90 -0.13 -18.46
C PHE A 41 -9.28 -1.18 -19.38
N ALA A 42 -8.16 -1.79 -18.96
CA ALA A 42 -7.50 -2.85 -19.72
C ALA A 42 -8.43 -4.04 -19.93
N THR A 43 -9.16 -4.47 -18.90
CA THR A 43 -10.10 -5.60 -18.98
C THR A 43 -11.17 -5.34 -20.03
N PHE A 44 -11.80 -4.16 -20.02
CA PHE A 44 -12.85 -3.82 -20.98
C PHE A 44 -12.32 -3.63 -22.41
N VAL A 45 -11.11 -3.06 -22.55
CA VAL A 45 -10.44 -2.94 -23.86
C VAL A 45 -10.16 -4.31 -24.44
N PHE A 46 -9.56 -5.23 -23.67
CA PHE A 46 -9.30 -6.60 -24.13
C PHE A 46 -10.61 -7.33 -24.46
N HIS A 47 -11.61 -7.25 -23.58
CA HIS A 47 -12.90 -7.90 -23.78
C HIS A 47 -13.59 -7.48 -25.09
N THR A 48 -13.54 -6.18 -25.42
CA THR A 48 -14.23 -5.63 -26.60
C THR A 48 -13.40 -5.64 -27.87
N LYS A 49 -12.12 -5.25 -27.81
CA LYS A 49 -11.26 -5.07 -29.00
C LYS A 49 -10.48 -6.31 -29.39
N VAL A 50 -10.08 -7.14 -28.43
CA VAL A 50 -9.28 -8.35 -28.69
C VAL A 50 -10.18 -9.55 -28.88
N PHE A 51 -11.13 -9.76 -27.96
CA PHE A 51 -12.04 -10.91 -28.01
C PHE A 51 -13.32 -10.66 -28.81
N GLY A 52 -13.61 -9.41 -29.20
CA GLY A 52 -14.78 -9.06 -30.02
C GLY A 52 -16.13 -9.19 -29.31
N TYR A 53 -16.14 -9.39 -27.99
CA TYR A 53 -17.38 -9.51 -27.22
C TYR A 53 -18.03 -8.14 -27.01
N ARG A 54 -19.37 -8.12 -27.04
CA ARG A 54 -20.14 -6.92 -26.70
C ARG A 54 -20.22 -6.79 -25.18
N LEU A 55 -19.65 -5.70 -24.65
CA LEU A 55 -19.79 -5.36 -23.25
C LEU A 55 -21.19 -4.78 -22.99
N THR A 56 -22.03 -5.52 -22.29
CA THR A 56 -23.31 -5.00 -21.80
C THR A 56 -23.10 -4.15 -20.55
N SER A 57 -23.99 -3.18 -20.30
CA SER A 57 -23.94 -2.35 -19.08
C SER A 57 -23.99 -3.19 -17.82
N ALA A 58 -24.83 -4.23 -17.79
CA ALA A 58 -24.93 -5.18 -16.68
C ALA A 58 -23.58 -5.85 -16.37
N GLN A 59 -22.90 -6.41 -17.38
CA GLN A 59 -21.59 -7.04 -17.21
C GLN A 59 -20.52 -6.04 -16.75
N GLY A 60 -20.54 -4.81 -17.29
CA GLY A 60 -19.62 -3.75 -16.88
C GLY A 60 -19.76 -3.39 -15.40
N PHE A 61 -20.98 -3.14 -14.92
CA PHE A 61 -21.25 -2.82 -13.52
C PHE A 61 -20.92 -3.99 -12.57
N THR A 62 -21.20 -5.24 -12.98
CA THR A 62 -20.81 -6.42 -12.21
C THR A 62 -19.29 -6.52 -12.08
N ALA A 63 -18.55 -6.35 -13.18
CA ALA A 63 -17.08 -6.40 -13.16
C ALA A 63 -16.47 -5.28 -12.28
N ILE A 64 -16.98 -4.04 -12.38
CA ILE A 64 -16.53 -2.93 -11.54
C ILE A 64 -16.75 -3.24 -10.07
N THR A 65 -17.93 -3.76 -9.71
CA THR A 65 -18.26 -4.15 -8.33
C THR A 65 -17.29 -5.22 -7.81
N LEU A 66 -17.00 -6.24 -8.61
CA LEU A 66 -16.05 -7.30 -8.25
C LEU A 66 -14.65 -6.73 -8.00
N PHE A 67 -14.16 -5.84 -8.87
CA PHE A 67 -12.87 -5.19 -8.67
C PHE A 67 -12.81 -4.34 -7.39
N GLN A 68 -13.91 -3.64 -7.05
CA GLN A 68 -13.99 -2.88 -5.81
C GLN A 68 -13.96 -3.78 -4.57
N GLN A 69 -14.65 -4.92 -4.60
CA GLN A 69 -14.65 -5.90 -3.51
C GLN A 69 -13.28 -6.56 -3.33
N LEU A 70 -12.59 -6.88 -4.43
CA LEU A 70 -11.25 -7.46 -4.40
C LEU A 70 -10.15 -6.48 -3.95
N ARG A 71 -10.41 -5.17 -4.01
CA ARG A 71 -9.41 -4.16 -3.64
C ARG A 71 -8.94 -4.31 -2.20
N MET A 72 -9.86 -4.44 -1.26
CA MET A 72 -9.53 -4.56 0.16
C MET A 72 -8.65 -5.78 0.47
N PRO A 73 -9.02 -7.02 0.07
CA PRO A 73 -8.18 -8.18 0.34
C PRO A 73 -6.82 -8.08 -0.35
N LEU A 74 -6.71 -7.54 -1.56
CA LEU A 74 -5.42 -7.36 -2.24
C LEU A 74 -4.48 -6.42 -1.48
N LEU A 75 -5.02 -5.36 -0.87
CA LEU A 75 -4.23 -4.43 -0.06
C LEU A 75 -3.80 -4.99 1.29
N MET A 76 -4.53 -5.97 1.81
CA MET A 76 -4.21 -6.58 3.11
C MET A 76 -3.08 -7.61 3.02
N ILE A 77 -2.74 -8.12 1.83
CA ILE A 77 -1.70 -9.15 1.66
C ILE A 77 -0.32 -8.68 2.17
N PRO A 78 0.20 -7.50 1.78
CA PRO A 78 1.50 -7.03 2.25
C PRO A 78 1.50 -6.77 3.77
N ASP A 79 0.42 -6.21 4.30
CA ASP A 79 0.28 -5.96 5.73
C ASP A 79 0.28 -7.26 6.53
N THR A 80 -0.44 -8.28 6.05
CA THR A 80 -0.46 -9.62 6.66
C THR A 80 0.94 -10.23 6.71
N PHE A 81 1.72 -10.07 5.64
CA PHE A 81 3.12 -10.53 5.63
C PHE A 81 3.98 -9.78 6.65
N ASN A 82 3.82 -8.46 6.76
CA ASN A 82 4.51 -7.67 7.77
C ASN A 82 4.12 -8.10 9.19
N TYR A 83 2.84 -8.34 9.46
CA TYR A 83 2.38 -8.86 10.75
C TYR A 83 2.99 -10.22 11.07
N PHE A 84 3.12 -11.10 10.08
CA PHE A 84 3.78 -12.39 10.27
C PHE A 84 5.26 -12.23 10.66
N VAL A 85 5.99 -11.37 9.96
CA VAL A 85 7.41 -11.08 10.28
C VAL A 85 7.53 -10.45 11.67
N GLN A 86 6.66 -9.50 12.01
CA GLN A 86 6.64 -8.86 13.33
C GLN A 86 6.30 -9.86 14.44
N ALA A 87 5.34 -10.77 14.22
CA ALA A 87 5.00 -11.83 15.15
C ALA A 87 6.19 -12.77 15.39
N LYS A 88 6.92 -13.14 14.34
CA LYS A 88 8.15 -13.95 14.44
C LYS A 88 9.22 -13.27 15.29
N VAL A 89 9.49 -11.97 15.06
CA VAL A 89 10.48 -11.22 15.84
C VAL A 89 10.03 -11.05 17.30
N SER A 90 8.74 -10.80 17.53
CA SER A 90 8.16 -10.73 18.87
C SER A 90 8.28 -12.05 19.62
N LEU A 91 7.98 -13.18 18.97
CA LEU A 91 8.12 -14.51 19.57
C LEU A 91 9.58 -14.80 19.95
N LYS A 92 10.54 -14.48 19.07
CA LYS A 92 11.97 -14.63 19.35
C LYS A 92 12.43 -13.83 20.58
N ARG A 93 11.87 -12.63 20.79
CA ARG A 93 12.17 -11.81 21.97
C ARG A 93 11.62 -12.43 23.25
N ILE A 94 10.39 -12.96 23.20
CA ILE A 94 9.77 -13.66 24.34
C ILE A 94 10.58 -14.92 24.69
N GLU A 95 10.97 -15.71 23.69
CA GLU A 95 11.82 -16.89 23.91
C GLU A 95 13.15 -16.52 24.58
N ALA A 96 13.82 -15.47 24.10
CA ALA A 96 15.07 -15.00 24.69
C ALA A 96 14.91 -14.48 26.13
N PHE A 97 13.76 -13.89 26.46
CA PHE A 97 13.44 -13.47 27.83
C PHE A 97 13.21 -14.69 28.74
N LEU A 98 12.40 -15.65 28.31
CA LEU A 98 12.09 -16.85 29.10
C LEU A 98 13.31 -17.76 29.31
N ARG A 99 14.25 -17.84 28.36
CA ARG A 99 15.50 -18.60 28.53
C ARG A 99 16.50 -17.94 29.49
N ARG A 100 16.32 -16.66 29.81
CA ARG A 100 17.17 -15.91 30.75
C ARG A 100 16.62 -15.90 32.18
N ALA A 101 15.36 -16.27 32.37
CA ALA A 101 14.71 -16.48 33.65
C ALA A 101 14.90 -17.93 34.11
#